data_AF-A0AAN7XTM3-F1
#
_entry.id   AF-A0AAN7XTM3-F1
#
_cell.length_a   1.000
_cell.length_b   1.000
_cell.length_c   1.000
_cell.angle_alpha   90.00
_cell.angle_beta   90.00
_cell.angle_gamma   90.00
#
_symmetry.space_group_name_H-M   'P 1'
#
loop_
_entity.id
_entity.type
_entity.pdbx_description
1 polymer ?
#
loop_
_entity_poly.entity_id
_entity_poly.type
_entity_poly.pdbx_seq_one_letter_code
_entity_poly.pdbx_strand_id
1 'polypeptide(L)'
;MSLTQDPHYQSLERWFRDQAGSLSMRDMFQQDPDRFTSFSTTLQTDDGEILLDYSKNLINQEVMDMLIALAKSRGVEEARERMFSGEKINFTEGRAVLHVALRNRSNTPIQVDGKDVMPEVNRVLDKMKAFCLRVRSGEWKGFSGKNITDVVNIGIGGSDLGPLMVTEALKPYSAGGPKVWFVSNIDGTHMAKTLNQLNAETTLFIIASKTFTTQETITNAESARDWFLKTANDKSAVAKHFVALSTNAVSDGSNTDTRC
;
A
#
# COMPACT_ATOMS: atom_id res chain seq x y z
N MET A 1 27.35 12.90 -6.61
CA MET A 1 27.43 14.28 -6.11
C MET A 1 26.33 14.49 -5.06
N SER A 2 26.65 15.06 -3.89
CA SER A 2 25.62 15.38 -2.89
C SER A 2 24.67 16.48 -3.40
N LEU A 3 23.51 16.66 -2.78
CA LEU A 3 22.57 17.73 -3.15
C LEU A 3 23.21 19.13 -3.04
N THR A 4 23.94 19.38 -1.95
CA THR A 4 24.56 20.69 -1.65
C THR A 4 25.73 21.05 -2.56
N GLN A 5 26.28 20.08 -3.28
CA GLN A 5 27.34 20.29 -4.27
C GLN A 5 26.79 20.50 -5.69
N ASP A 6 25.49 20.32 -5.90
CA ASP A 6 24.85 20.50 -7.20
C ASP A 6 24.75 22.01 -7.53
N PRO A 7 25.27 22.46 -8.70
CA PRO A 7 25.25 23.88 -9.07
C PRO A 7 23.83 24.43 -9.24
N HIS A 8 22.85 23.61 -9.62
CA HIS A 8 21.44 24.03 -9.71
C HIS A 8 20.85 24.25 -8.31
N TYR A 9 21.20 23.39 -7.34
CA TYR A 9 20.79 23.59 -5.95
C TYR A 9 21.42 24.87 -5.37
N GLN A 10 22.72 25.08 -5.58
CA GLN A 10 23.41 26.29 -5.13
C GLN A 10 22.85 27.57 -5.77
N SER A 11 22.35 27.48 -7.01
CA SER A 11 21.70 28.61 -7.68
C SER A 11 20.32 28.90 -7.08
N LEU A 12 19.51 27.87 -6.85
CA LEU A 12 18.22 27.99 -6.16
C LEU A 12 18.39 28.51 -4.73
N GLU A 13 19.39 28.05 -4.00
CA GLU A 13 19.68 28.50 -2.64
C GLU A 13 20.08 29.98 -2.59
N ARG A 14 20.93 30.42 -3.53
CA ARG A 14 21.30 31.84 -3.66
C ARG A 14 20.07 32.69 -3.98
N TRP A 15 19.29 32.29 -4.97
CA TRP A 15 18.04 32.98 -5.33
C TRP A 15 17.10 33.08 -4.12
N PHE A 16 16.95 32.00 -3.35
CA PHE A 16 16.13 32.01 -2.15
C PHE A 16 16.61 33.05 -1.12
N ARG A 17 17.92 33.10 -0.84
CA ARG A 17 18.47 34.07 0.11
C ARG A 17 18.29 35.51 -0.35
N ASP A 18 18.41 35.76 -1.64
CA ASP A 18 18.41 37.10 -2.21
C ASP A 18 16.99 37.63 -2.45
N GLN A 19 16.06 36.76 -2.85
CA GLN A 19 14.75 37.17 -3.41
C GLN A 19 13.54 36.63 -2.64
N ALA A 20 13.62 35.48 -1.96
CA ALA A 20 12.42 34.82 -1.43
C ALA A 20 11.67 35.65 -0.37
N GLY A 21 12.38 36.51 0.37
CA GLY A 21 11.77 37.41 1.36
C GLY A 21 10.82 38.45 0.77
N SER A 22 10.90 38.69 -0.55
CA SER A 22 10.00 39.60 -1.27
C SER A 22 8.72 38.91 -1.80
N LEU A 23 8.65 37.58 -1.74
CA LEU A 23 7.49 36.86 -2.23
C LEU A 23 6.29 37.07 -1.31
N SER A 24 5.21 37.57 -1.89
CA SER A 24 3.92 37.76 -1.22
C SER A 24 2.84 37.08 -2.04
N MET A 25 2.16 36.10 -1.45
CA MET A 25 1.19 35.32 -2.20
C MET A 25 0.06 36.19 -2.74
N ARG A 26 -0.40 37.16 -1.96
CA ARG A 26 -1.42 38.11 -2.39
C ARG A 26 -0.95 38.90 -3.60
N ASP A 27 0.26 39.44 -3.55
CA ASP A 27 0.78 40.30 -4.61
C ASP A 27 1.02 39.50 -5.89
N MET A 28 1.49 38.25 -5.77
CA MET A 28 1.70 37.35 -6.91
C MET A 28 0.40 37.04 -7.65
N PHE A 29 -0.73 36.86 -6.96
CA PHE A 29 -2.04 36.72 -7.62
C PHE A 29 -2.60 38.04 -8.16
N GLN A 30 -2.27 39.17 -7.52
CA GLN A 30 -2.69 40.49 -8.02
C GLN A 30 -1.93 40.87 -9.30
N GLN A 31 -0.66 40.50 -9.40
CA GLN A 31 0.21 40.84 -10.53
C GLN A 31 0.04 39.88 -11.71
N ASP A 32 -0.40 38.64 -11.47
CA ASP A 32 -0.62 37.62 -12.51
C ASP A 32 -2.06 37.09 -12.42
N PRO A 33 -3.02 37.69 -13.16
CA PRO A 33 -4.39 37.20 -13.22
C PRO A 33 -4.54 35.76 -13.72
N ASP A 34 -3.58 35.27 -14.50
CA ASP A 34 -3.57 33.92 -15.08
C ASP A 34 -2.81 32.91 -14.21
N ARG A 35 -2.37 33.32 -13.02
CA ARG A 35 -1.54 32.50 -12.12
C ARG A 35 -2.13 31.12 -11.84
N PHE A 36 -3.45 31.02 -11.64
CA PHE A 36 -4.10 29.73 -11.44
C PHE A 36 -3.86 28.82 -12.64
N THR A 37 -4.10 29.31 -13.86
CA THR A 37 -3.91 28.56 -15.10
C THR A 37 -2.45 28.17 -15.31
N SER A 38 -1.51 29.08 -15.04
CA SER A 38 -0.06 28.85 -15.21
C SER A 38 0.54 27.89 -14.17
N PHE A 39 -0.05 27.81 -12.97
CA PHE A 39 0.42 27.00 -11.85
C PHE A 39 -0.62 25.97 -11.39
N SER A 40 -1.37 25.44 -12.34
CA SER A 40 -2.20 24.26 -12.13
C SER A 40 -2.12 23.34 -13.35
N THR A 41 -2.41 22.07 -13.12
CA THR A 41 -2.62 21.12 -14.21
C THR A 41 -3.82 20.26 -13.88
N THR A 42 -4.64 20.00 -14.89
CA THR A 42 -5.74 19.04 -14.76
C THR A 42 -5.34 17.75 -15.46
N LEU A 43 -5.24 16.68 -14.70
CA LEU A 43 -4.97 15.35 -15.24
C LEU A 43 -6.31 14.71 -15.61
N GLN A 44 -6.47 14.40 -16.88
CA GLN A 44 -7.61 13.64 -17.38
C GLN A 44 -7.35 12.16 -17.16
N THR A 45 -8.27 11.48 -16.48
CA THR A 45 -8.28 10.02 -16.36
C THR A 45 -9.59 9.48 -16.91
N ASP A 46 -9.62 8.20 -17.28
CA ASP A 46 -10.84 7.57 -17.80
C ASP A 46 -12.02 7.64 -16.81
N ASP A 47 -11.72 7.80 -15.51
CA ASP A 47 -12.68 7.80 -14.41
C ASP A 47 -12.92 9.20 -13.81
N GLY A 48 -12.40 10.26 -14.45
CA GLY A 48 -12.62 11.65 -14.04
C GLY A 48 -11.35 12.50 -13.98
N GLU A 49 -11.53 13.76 -13.59
CA GLU A 49 -10.47 14.75 -13.57
C GLU A 49 -9.79 14.83 -12.19
N ILE A 50 -8.47 15.04 -12.20
CA ILE A 50 -7.70 15.40 -11.01
C ILE A 50 -7.07 16.77 -11.24
N LEU A 51 -7.59 17.79 -10.56
CA LEU A 51 -6.99 19.13 -10.55
C LEU A 51 -5.86 19.18 -9.51
N LEU A 52 -4.63 19.38 -10.00
CA LEU A 52 -3.49 19.73 -9.18
C LEU A 52 -3.29 21.25 -9.25
N ASP A 53 -3.91 21.97 -8.32
CA ASP A 53 -3.68 23.42 -8.12
C ASP A 53 -2.49 23.64 -7.17
N TYR A 54 -1.37 24.08 -7.72
CA TYR A 54 -0.18 24.45 -6.96
C TYR A 54 0.09 25.97 -7.00
N SER A 55 -0.87 26.77 -7.47
CA SER A 55 -0.75 28.23 -7.63
C SER A 55 -0.58 28.99 -6.31
N LYS A 56 -1.04 28.39 -5.21
CA LYS A 56 -0.97 28.94 -3.84
C LYS A 56 0.35 28.62 -3.11
N ASN A 57 1.40 28.29 -3.86
CA ASN A 57 2.76 28.14 -3.34
C ASN A 57 3.59 29.40 -3.61
N LEU A 58 4.57 29.67 -2.75
CA LEU A 58 5.55 30.76 -2.90
C LEU A 58 6.58 30.44 -4.00
N ILE A 59 6.10 30.36 -5.24
CA ILE A 59 6.87 30.04 -6.45
C ILE A 59 6.47 31.00 -7.57
N ASN A 60 7.43 31.41 -8.39
CA ASN A 60 7.18 32.08 -9.66
C ASN A 60 7.74 31.21 -10.80
N GLN A 61 7.69 31.71 -12.04
CA GLN A 61 8.15 30.93 -13.20
C GLN A 61 9.65 30.61 -13.10
N GLU A 62 10.47 31.58 -12.69
CA GLU A 62 11.91 31.40 -12.50
C GLU A 62 12.22 30.30 -11.48
N VAL A 63 11.52 30.27 -10.35
CA VAL A 63 11.66 29.22 -9.32
C VAL A 63 11.27 27.86 -9.86
N MET A 64 10.17 27.76 -10.61
CA MET A 64 9.77 26.50 -11.23
C MET A 64 10.81 25.99 -12.23
N ASP A 65 11.37 26.87 -13.06
CA ASP A 65 12.42 26.51 -14.01
C ASP A 65 13.68 26.01 -13.29
N MET A 66 14.08 26.67 -12.19
CA MET A 66 15.19 26.22 -11.34
C MET A 66 14.93 24.86 -10.69
N LEU A 67 13.71 24.62 -10.18
CA LEU A 67 13.33 23.35 -9.56
C LEU A 67 13.33 22.20 -10.58
N ILE A 68 12.83 22.43 -11.79
CA ILE A 68 12.86 21.43 -12.87
C ILE A 68 14.29 21.17 -13.35
N ALA A 69 15.12 22.22 -13.47
CA ALA A 69 16.54 22.06 -13.81
C ALA A 69 17.28 21.24 -12.74
N LEU A 70 16.99 21.46 -11.46
CA LEU A 70 17.52 20.66 -10.37
C LEU A 70 17.03 19.20 -10.45
N ALA A 71 15.75 18.94 -10.72
CA ALA A 71 15.25 17.58 -10.87
C ALA A 71 15.99 16.82 -12.00
N LYS A 72 16.27 17.50 -13.12
CA LYS A 72 17.07 16.95 -14.23
C LYS A 72 18.52 16.69 -13.82
N SER A 73 19.20 17.65 -13.20
CA SER A 73 20.61 17.49 -12.78
C SER A 73 20.79 16.39 -11.72
N ARG A 74 19.75 16.14 -10.92
CA ARG A 74 19.71 15.05 -9.93
C ARG A 74 19.41 13.68 -10.52
N GLY A 75 19.16 13.60 -11.83
CA GLY A 75 18.92 12.35 -12.54
C GLY A 75 17.59 11.67 -12.16
N VAL A 76 16.54 12.46 -11.92
CA VAL A 76 15.22 11.94 -11.53
C VAL A 76 14.61 11.08 -12.63
N GLU A 77 14.81 11.45 -13.90
CA GLU A 77 14.27 10.70 -15.05
C GLU A 77 14.97 9.34 -15.18
N GLU A 78 16.29 9.30 -15.07
CA GLU A 78 17.07 8.06 -15.09
C GLU A 78 16.72 7.18 -13.88
N ALA A 79 16.62 7.75 -12.68
CA ALA A 79 16.21 7.01 -11.49
C ALA A 79 14.80 6.42 -11.62
N ARG A 80 13.87 7.14 -12.26
CA ARG A 80 12.53 6.64 -12.60
C ARG A 80 12.64 5.45 -13.53
N GLU A 81 13.36 5.54 -14.64
CA GLU A 81 13.49 4.43 -15.59
C GLU A 81 14.08 3.18 -14.94
N ARG A 82 15.11 3.34 -14.09
CA ARG A 82 15.71 2.24 -13.32
C ARG A 82 14.70 1.55 -12.39
N MET A 83 13.80 2.32 -11.78
CA MET A 83 12.71 1.75 -10.97
C MET A 83 11.75 0.93 -11.84
N PHE A 84 11.29 1.49 -12.95
CA PHE A 84 10.30 0.84 -13.82
C PHE A 84 10.87 -0.38 -14.57
N SER A 85 12.18 -0.42 -14.83
CA SER A 85 12.86 -1.54 -15.49
C SER A 85 13.19 -2.71 -14.56
N GLY A 86 13.05 -2.54 -13.24
CA GLY A 86 13.34 -3.59 -12.26
C GLY A 86 14.79 -3.63 -11.76
N GLU A 87 15.57 -2.57 -11.99
CA GLU A 87 16.90 -2.48 -11.40
C GLU A 87 16.88 -2.47 -9.87
N LYS A 88 17.96 -2.94 -9.27
CA LYS A 88 18.14 -3.03 -7.81
C LYS A 88 18.47 -1.67 -7.19
N ILE A 89 17.55 -0.71 -7.31
CA ILE A 89 17.72 0.67 -6.80
C ILE A 89 17.66 0.77 -5.28
N ASN A 90 17.09 -0.21 -4.58
CA ASN A 90 17.28 -0.37 -3.13
C ASN A 90 18.64 -1.03 -2.91
N PHE A 91 19.67 -0.20 -2.95
CA PHE A 91 21.07 -0.62 -2.98
C PHE A 91 21.58 -1.16 -1.64
N THR A 92 20.96 -0.80 -0.51
CA THR A 92 21.37 -1.31 0.82
C THR A 92 20.93 -2.74 1.04
N GLU A 93 19.78 -3.15 0.48
CA GLU A 93 19.27 -4.52 0.55
C GLU A 93 19.51 -5.32 -0.75
N GLY A 94 20.03 -4.70 -1.80
CA GLY A 94 20.23 -5.33 -3.11
C GLY A 94 18.92 -5.77 -3.77
N ARG A 95 17.86 -4.94 -3.69
CA ARG A 95 16.50 -5.30 -4.15
C ARG A 95 15.96 -4.36 -5.21
N ALA A 96 15.16 -4.92 -6.13
CA ALA A 96 14.30 -4.14 -7.02
C ALA A 96 13.15 -3.48 -6.24
N VAL A 97 12.59 -2.39 -6.77
CA VAL A 97 11.47 -1.65 -6.16
C VAL A 97 10.31 -1.56 -7.15
N LEU A 98 9.38 -2.52 -7.07
CA LEU A 98 8.41 -2.79 -8.14
C LEU A 98 6.93 -2.77 -7.71
N HIS A 99 6.54 -1.82 -6.87
CA HIS A 99 5.12 -1.60 -6.58
C HIS A 99 4.32 -1.20 -7.85
N VAL A 100 4.99 -0.65 -8.87
CA VAL A 100 4.42 -0.39 -10.20
C VAL A 100 4.01 -1.67 -10.93
N ALA A 101 4.76 -2.78 -10.77
CA ALA A 101 4.44 -4.05 -11.41
C ALA A 101 3.13 -4.65 -10.89
N LEU A 102 2.84 -4.47 -9.58
CA LEU A 102 1.62 -4.98 -8.95
C LEU A 102 0.32 -4.40 -9.54
N ARG A 103 0.42 -3.24 -10.19
CA ARG A 103 -0.69 -2.53 -10.83
C ARG A 103 -0.47 -2.29 -12.33
N ASN A 104 0.49 -3.00 -12.94
CA ASN A 104 0.77 -2.89 -14.37
C ASN A 104 -0.32 -3.60 -15.19
N ARG A 105 -1.38 -2.86 -15.56
CA ARG A 105 -2.51 -3.39 -16.33
C ARG A 105 -2.17 -3.69 -17.79
N SER A 106 -1.11 -3.08 -18.33
CA SER A 106 -0.65 -3.33 -19.70
C SER A 106 -0.03 -4.72 -19.88
N ASN A 107 0.39 -5.36 -18.78
CA ASN A 107 1.16 -6.60 -18.78
C ASN A 107 2.46 -6.54 -19.59
N THR A 108 2.99 -5.34 -19.87
CA THR A 108 4.34 -5.20 -20.44
C THR A 108 5.34 -5.89 -19.49
N PRO A 109 6.23 -6.76 -19.99
CA PRO A 109 7.17 -7.50 -19.15
C PRO A 109 8.06 -6.60 -18.31
N ILE A 110 8.29 -6.97 -17.05
CA ILE A 110 9.23 -6.28 -16.16
C ILE A 110 10.17 -7.33 -15.58
N GLN A 111 11.47 -7.20 -15.86
CA GLN A 111 12.45 -8.24 -15.56
C GLN A 111 13.10 -7.99 -14.20
N VAL A 112 13.22 -9.05 -13.39
CA VAL A 112 14.12 -9.10 -12.23
C VAL A 112 14.96 -10.34 -12.34
N ASP A 113 16.29 -10.18 -12.30
CA ASP A 113 17.25 -11.28 -12.44
C ASP A 113 16.98 -12.15 -13.68
N GLY A 114 16.61 -11.51 -14.79
CA GLY A 114 16.35 -12.16 -16.09
C GLY A 114 14.99 -12.85 -16.22
N LYS A 115 14.08 -12.68 -15.24
CA LYS A 115 12.75 -13.28 -15.27
C LYS A 115 11.65 -12.22 -15.18
N ASP A 116 10.64 -12.34 -16.04
CA ASP A 116 9.46 -11.49 -15.99
C ASP A 116 8.63 -11.78 -14.72
N VAL A 117 8.30 -10.74 -13.98
CA VAL A 117 7.51 -10.84 -12.74
C VAL A 117 6.00 -10.85 -12.99
N MET A 118 5.55 -10.38 -14.16
CA MET A 118 4.11 -10.22 -14.44
C MET A 118 3.29 -11.51 -14.36
N PRO A 119 3.77 -12.69 -14.80
CA PRO A 119 3.03 -13.93 -14.65
C PRO A 119 2.69 -14.27 -13.19
N GLU A 120 3.64 -14.10 -12.26
CA GLU A 120 3.39 -14.39 -10.84
C GLU A 120 2.50 -13.33 -10.19
N VAL A 121 2.64 -12.06 -10.57
CA VAL A 121 1.72 -10.99 -10.14
C VAL A 121 0.28 -11.35 -10.49
N ASN A 122 0.02 -11.70 -11.74
CA ASN A 122 -1.31 -12.05 -12.22
C ASN A 122 -1.83 -13.34 -11.58
N ARG A 123 -0.97 -14.35 -11.40
CA ARG A 123 -1.33 -15.59 -10.70
C ARG A 123 -1.84 -15.34 -9.28
N VAL A 124 -1.20 -14.44 -8.53
CA VAL A 124 -1.64 -14.08 -7.18
C VAL A 124 -2.93 -13.26 -7.22
N LEU A 125 -3.07 -12.31 -8.15
CA LEU A 125 -4.33 -11.55 -8.33
C LEU A 125 -5.51 -12.47 -8.66
N ASP A 126 -5.32 -13.50 -9.50
CA ASP A 126 -6.35 -14.48 -9.82
C ASP A 126 -6.71 -15.33 -8.59
N LYS A 127 -5.71 -15.71 -7.79
CA LYS A 127 -5.92 -16.42 -6.52
C LYS A 127 -6.73 -15.57 -5.54
N MET A 128 -6.36 -14.30 -5.37
CA MET A 128 -7.10 -13.34 -4.55
C MET A 128 -8.55 -13.19 -5.04
N LYS A 129 -8.76 -13.07 -6.36
CA LYS A 129 -10.11 -12.97 -6.94
C LYS A 129 -10.95 -14.20 -6.63
N ALA A 130 -10.41 -15.40 -6.85
CA ALA A 130 -11.11 -16.65 -6.55
C ALA A 130 -11.47 -16.77 -5.06
N PHE A 131 -10.53 -16.44 -4.17
CA PHE A 131 -10.77 -16.44 -2.73
C PHE A 131 -11.86 -15.43 -2.32
N CYS A 132 -11.76 -14.19 -2.79
CA CYS A 132 -12.74 -13.14 -2.52
C CYS A 132 -14.15 -13.54 -2.99
N LEU A 133 -14.28 -14.17 -4.16
CA LEU A 133 -15.58 -14.65 -4.66
C LEU A 133 -16.17 -15.73 -3.74
N ARG A 134 -15.37 -16.70 -3.30
CA ARG A 134 -15.83 -17.77 -2.40
C ARG A 134 -16.27 -17.23 -1.04
N VAL A 135 -15.53 -16.28 -0.46
CA VAL A 135 -15.89 -15.66 0.81
C VAL A 135 -17.15 -14.79 0.68
N ARG A 136 -17.19 -13.89 -0.32
CA ARG A 136 -18.30 -12.94 -0.48
C ARG A 136 -19.61 -13.60 -0.91
N SER A 137 -19.56 -14.68 -1.70
CA SER A 137 -20.76 -15.47 -2.05
C SER A 137 -21.26 -16.33 -0.90
N GLY A 138 -20.45 -16.54 0.15
CA GLY A 138 -20.74 -17.47 1.22
C GLY A 138 -20.48 -18.94 0.86
N GLU A 139 -19.85 -19.23 -0.28
CA GLU A 139 -19.38 -20.59 -0.59
C GLU A 139 -18.31 -21.06 0.41
N TRP A 140 -17.42 -20.15 0.82
CA TRP A 140 -16.45 -20.42 1.88
C TRP A 140 -17.17 -20.52 3.23
N LYS A 141 -17.17 -21.71 3.81
CA LYS A 141 -17.81 -21.98 5.10
C LYS A 141 -16.80 -21.99 6.24
N GLY A 142 -17.22 -21.44 7.38
CA GLY A 142 -16.56 -21.66 8.65
C GLY A 142 -16.67 -23.12 9.10
N PHE A 143 -16.06 -23.44 10.25
CA PHE A 143 -15.96 -24.80 10.75
C PHE A 143 -17.32 -25.43 11.06
N SER A 144 -18.32 -24.61 11.42
CA SER A 144 -19.70 -25.04 11.66
C SER A 144 -20.60 -25.04 10.42
N GLY A 145 -20.07 -24.70 9.24
CA GLY A 145 -20.85 -24.62 8.01
C GLY A 145 -21.51 -23.26 7.75
N LYS A 146 -21.39 -22.29 8.66
CA LYS A 146 -21.91 -20.92 8.49
C LYS A 146 -21.04 -20.10 7.52
N ASN A 147 -21.65 -19.07 6.93
CA ASN A 147 -20.95 -18.11 6.07
C ASN A 147 -20.05 -17.20 6.92
N ILE A 148 -18.95 -16.72 6.33
CA ILE A 148 -18.11 -15.69 6.95
C ILE A 148 -18.85 -14.35 6.94
N THR A 149 -18.94 -13.71 8.10
CA THR A 149 -19.55 -12.39 8.30
C THR A 149 -18.51 -11.31 8.62
N ASP A 150 -17.37 -11.72 9.16
CA ASP A 150 -16.33 -10.82 9.68
C ASP A 150 -14.95 -11.29 9.19
N VAL A 151 -14.15 -10.33 8.73
CA VAL A 151 -12.76 -10.52 8.32
C VAL A 151 -11.86 -9.66 9.19
N VAL A 152 -10.87 -10.27 9.84
CA VAL A 152 -9.92 -9.58 10.71
C VAL A 152 -8.54 -9.62 10.09
N ASN A 153 -8.02 -8.46 9.68
CA ASN A 153 -6.63 -8.32 9.27
C ASN A 153 -5.75 -8.14 10.50
N ILE A 154 -4.77 -9.02 10.69
CA ILE A 154 -3.76 -8.94 11.74
C ILE A 154 -2.42 -8.63 11.07
N GLY A 155 -1.89 -7.44 11.32
CA GLY A 155 -0.65 -6.95 10.72
C GLY A 155 -0.28 -5.59 11.28
N ILE A 156 0.98 -5.17 11.14
CA ILE A 156 1.44 -3.86 11.62
C ILE A 156 2.14 -3.06 10.51
N GLY A 157 2.13 -1.73 10.63
CA GLY A 157 2.80 -0.81 9.72
C GLY A 157 2.25 -0.91 8.30
N GLY A 158 3.11 -1.25 7.33
CA GLY A 158 2.72 -1.41 5.93
C GLY A 158 1.69 -2.52 5.68
N SER A 159 1.55 -3.49 6.60
CA SER A 159 0.57 -4.58 6.51
C SER A 159 -0.80 -4.24 7.14
N ASP A 160 -0.96 -2.99 7.60
CA ASP A 160 -2.17 -2.50 8.30
C ASP A 160 -2.70 -1.20 7.69
N LEU A 161 -1.87 -0.16 7.66
CA LEU A 161 -2.30 1.22 7.35
C LEU A 161 -2.91 1.35 5.95
N GLY A 162 -2.34 0.68 4.95
CA GLY A 162 -2.86 0.69 3.58
C GLY A 162 -4.26 0.07 3.48
N PRO A 163 -4.44 -1.21 3.86
CA PRO A 163 -5.75 -1.85 3.91
C PRO A 163 -6.79 -1.08 4.74
N LEU A 164 -6.43 -0.60 5.94
CA LEU A 164 -7.33 0.19 6.78
C LEU A 164 -7.79 1.47 6.07
N MET A 165 -6.84 2.29 5.60
CA MET A 165 -7.15 3.56 4.95
C MET A 165 -8.04 3.39 3.72
N VAL A 166 -7.73 2.40 2.86
CA VAL A 166 -8.49 2.16 1.63
C VAL A 166 -9.90 1.65 1.91
N THR A 167 -10.07 0.75 2.89
CA THR A 167 -11.41 0.24 3.23
C THR A 167 -12.31 1.31 3.87
N GLU A 168 -11.73 2.24 4.64
CA GLU A 168 -12.47 3.39 5.18
C GLU A 168 -12.83 4.40 4.08
N ALA A 169 -11.88 4.77 3.21
CA ALA A 169 -12.14 5.69 2.10
C ALA A 169 -13.18 5.14 1.10
N LEU A 170 -13.19 3.83 0.87
CA LEU A 170 -14.09 3.16 -0.06
C LEU A 170 -15.30 2.48 0.64
N LYS A 171 -15.64 2.89 1.86
CA LYS A 171 -16.78 2.33 2.61
C LYS A 171 -18.09 2.25 1.81
N PRO A 172 -18.47 3.24 0.97
CA PRO A 172 -19.68 3.15 0.15
C PRO A 172 -19.72 1.95 -0.81
N TYR A 173 -18.55 1.43 -1.21
CA TYR A 173 -18.41 0.30 -2.13
C TYR A 173 -18.42 -1.07 -1.43
N SER A 174 -18.64 -1.11 -0.11
CA SER A 174 -18.55 -2.34 0.69
C SER A 174 -19.82 -3.20 0.72
N ALA A 175 -20.89 -2.78 0.03
CA ALA A 175 -22.16 -3.50 0.01
C ALA A 175 -21.99 -4.98 -0.40
N GLY A 176 -22.69 -5.86 0.32
CA GLY A 176 -22.58 -7.32 0.14
C GLY A 176 -21.23 -7.93 0.54
N GLY A 177 -20.33 -7.16 1.15
CA GLY A 177 -19.08 -7.65 1.74
C GLY A 177 -19.20 -7.99 3.23
N PRO A 178 -18.26 -8.79 3.78
CA PRO A 178 -18.15 -8.98 5.22
C PRO A 178 -17.71 -7.69 5.92
N LYS A 179 -17.97 -7.60 7.23
CA LYS A 179 -17.36 -6.56 8.06
C LYS A 179 -15.86 -6.77 8.13
N VAL A 180 -15.09 -5.69 8.11
CA VAL A 180 -13.63 -5.74 8.19
C VAL A 180 -13.16 -5.11 9.50
N TRP A 181 -12.17 -5.75 10.11
CA TRP A 181 -11.55 -5.36 11.37
C TRP A 181 -10.03 -5.36 11.19
N PHE A 182 -9.34 -4.49 11.91
CA PHE A 182 -7.89 -4.33 11.82
C PHE A 182 -7.29 -4.43 13.22
N VAL A 183 -6.33 -5.32 13.41
CA VAL A 183 -5.60 -5.49 14.67
C VAL A 183 -4.10 -5.41 14.40
N SER A 184 -3.47 -4.37 14.93
CA SER A 184 -2.07 -4.07 14.64
C SER A 184 -1.20 -3.92 15.88
N ASN A 185 -1.69 -3.18 16.87
CA ASN A 185 -0.98 -2.98 18.13
C ASN A 185 -0.73 -4.30 18.91
N ILE A 186 0.45 -4.44 19.52
CA ILE A 186 0.81 -5.55 20.43
C ILE A 186 0.04 -5.46 21.76
N ASP A 187 -0.44 -4.27 22.14
CA ASP A 187 -1.31 -4.10 23.31
C ASP A 187 -2.52 -5.03 23.19
N GLY A 188 -2.60 -6.01 24.10
CA GLY A 188 -3.64 -7.03 24.13
C GLY A 188 -5.06 -6.46 24.21
N THR A 189 -5.22 -5.19 24.60
CA THR A 189 -6.49 -4.47 24.54
C THR A 189 -7.09 -4.46 23.13
N HIS A 190 -6.25 -4.28 22.10
CA HIS A 190 -6.74 -4.17 20.72
C HIS A 190 -7.35 -5.49 20.25
N MET A 191 -6.64 -6.59 20.48
CA MET A 191 -7.14 -7.94 20.17
C MET A 191 -8.37 -8.28 21.03
N ALA A 192 -8.30 -8.07 22.35
CA ALA A 192 -9.40 -8.43 23.26
C ALA A 192 -10.71 -7.69 22.92
N LYS A 193 -10.65 -6.38 22.67
CA LYS A 193 -11.84 -5.59 22.29
C LYS A 193 -12.43 -6.01 20.94
N THR A 194 -11.58 -6.44 20.02
CA THR A 194 -12.01 -6.93 18.70
C THR A 194 -12.70 -8.28 18.87
N LEU A 195 -12.04 -9.26 19.49
CA LEU A 195 -12.57 -10.62 19.67
C LEU A 195 -13.89 -10.65 20.47
N ASN A 196 -14.09 -9.74 21.43
CA ASN A 196 -15.34 -9.63 22.19
C ASN A 196 -16.58 -9.29 21.32
N GLN A 197 -16.38 -8.83 20.09
CA GLN A 197 -17.45 -8.49 19.14
C GLN A 197 -17.65 -9.56 18.06
N LEU A 198 -16.84 -10.63 18.09
CA LEU A 198 -16.75 -11.60 17.00
C LEU A 198 -17.29 -12.99 17.39
N ASN A 199 -17.70 -13.74 16.37
CA ASN A 199 -18.10 -15.14 16.52
C ASN A 199 -17.08 -16.04 15.80
N ALA A 200 -16.48 -16.98 16.54
CA ALA A 200 -15.48 -17.92 16.01
C ALA A 200 -16.01 -18.76 14.83
N GLU A 201 -17.31 -19.00 14.74
CA GLU A 201 -17.93 -19.74 13.64
C GLU A 201 -17.98 -18.98 12.31
N THR A 202 -17.94 -17.64 12.35
CA THR A 202 -18.17 -16.77 11.17
C THR A 202 -17.07 -15.74 10.93
N THR A 203 -15.94 -15.85 11.64
CA THR A 203 -14.80 -14.92 11.54
C THR A 203 -13.65 -15.54 10.76
N LEU A 204 -13.14 -14.84 9.75
CA LEU A 204 -11.94 -15.20 9.01
C LEU A 204 -10.78 -14.26 9.40
N PHE A 205 -9.63 -14.81 9.71
CA PHE A 205 -8.41 -14.07 10.03
C PHE A 205 -7.44 -14.07 8.84
N ILE A 206 -6.93 -12.89 8.50
CA ILE A 206 -5.86 -12.68 7.52
C ILE A 206 -4.62 -12.26 8.29
N ILE A 207 -3.59 -13.11 8.28
CA ILE A 207 -2.31 -12.82 8.93
C ILE A 207 -1.37 -12.18 7.91
N ALA A 208 -1.19 -10.87 8.02
CA ALA A 208 -0.43 -10.07 7.08
C ALA A 208 0.95 -9.71 7.65
N SER A 209 1.98 -10.47 7.23
CA SER A 209 3.38 -10.20 7.58
C SER A 209 4.31 -10.68 6.48
N LYS A 210 5.08 -9.75 5.90
CA LYS A 210 6.05 -10.05 4.85
C LYS A 210 7.05 -11.13 5.28
N THR A 211 7.59 -11.02 6.50
CA THR A 211 8.60 -11.95 7.04
C THR A 211 7.97 -13.13 7.79
N PHE A 212 6.71 -13.02 8.21
CA PHE A 212 6.03 -13.97 9.09
C PHE A 212 6.73 -14.20 10.44
N THR A 213 7.56 -13.24 10.84
CA THR A 213 8.32 -13.26 12.10
C THR A 213 8.15 -11.97 12.91
N THR A 214 7.32 -11.04 12.43
CA THR A 214 7.02 -9.79 13.13
C THR A 214 6.36 -10.09 14.46
N GLN A 215 7.02 -9.75 15.56
CA GLN A 215 6.63 -10.16 16.91
C GLN A 215 5.18 -9.79 17.22
N GLU A 216 4.79 -8.55 16.92
CA GLU A 216 3.45 -8.02 17.14
C GLU A 216 2.38 -8.77 16.36
N THR A 217 2.65 -9.04 15.09
CA THR A 217 1.72 -9.77 14.22
C THR A 217 1.57 -11.23 14.64
N ILE A 218 2.67 -11.92 14.94
CA ILE A 218 2.63 -13.34 15.33
C ILE A 218 2.00 -13.52 16.71
N THR A 219 2.32 -12.65 17.68
CA THR A 219 1.71 -12.71 19.02
C THR A 219 0.19 -12.52 18.95
N ASN A 220 -0.27 -11.57 18.13
CA ASN A 220 -1.70 -11.37 17.88
C ASN A 220 -2.32 -12.56 17.12
N ALA A 221 -1.64 -13.10 16.11
CA ALA A 221 -2.12 -14.27 15.36
C ALA A 221 -2.28 -15.51 16.26
N GLU A 222 -1.32 -15.77 17.15
CA GLU A 222 -1.40 -16.84 18.13
C GLU A 222 -2.54 -16.61 19.13
N SER A 223 -2.72 -15.38 19.61
CA SER A 223 -3.84 -15.02 20.49
C SER A 223 -5.21 -15.26 19.82
N ALA A 224 -5.35 -14.90 18.54
CA ALA A 224 -6.55 -15.16 17.75
C ALA A 224 -6.78 -16.65 17.51
N ARG A 225 -5.71 -17.41 17.21
CA ARG A 225 -5.76 -18.87 17.04
C ARG A 225 -6.20 -19.57 18.32
N ASP A 226 -5.64 -19.18 19.45
CA ASP A 226 -5.96 -19.78 20.75
C ASP A 226 -7.39 -19.43 21.17
N TRP A 227 -7.85 -18.21 20.90
CA TRP A 227 -9.27 -17.84 21.05
C TRP A 227 -10.19 -18.69 20.18
N PHE A 228 -9.85 -18.87 18.90
CA PHE A 228 -10.63 -19.67 17.96
C PHE A 228 -10.71 -21.15 18.39
N LEU A 229 -9.59 -21.74 18.80
CA LEU A 229 -9.52 -23.15 19.19
C LEU A 229 -10.28 -23.46 20.48
N LYS A 230 -10.50 -22.48 21.37
CA LYS A 230 -11.38 -22.67 22.54
C LYS A 230 -12.82 -22.98 22.14
N THR A 231 -13.29 -22.49 20.98
CA THR A 231 -14.64 -22.74 20.48
C THR A 231 -14.68 -23.88 19.47
N ALA A 232 -13.74 -23.90 18.50
CA ALA A 232 -13.74 -24.92 17.45
C ALA A 232 -13.31 -26.29 17.96
N ASN A 233 -12.44 -26.34 18.98
CA ASN A 233 -11.88 -27.56 19.57
C ASN A 233 -11.29 -28.57 18.56
N ASP A 234 -10.88 -28.09 17.38
CA ASP A 234 -10.28 -28.88 16.31
C ASP A 234 -9.21 -28.04 15.59
N LYS A 235 -7.96 -28.53 15.61
CA LYS A 235 -6.85 -27.87 14.93
C LYS A 235 -7.01 -27.87 13.40
N SER A 236 -7.69 -28.85 12.83
CA SER A 236 -7.93 -28.91 11.38
C SER A 236 -8.81 -27.75 10.89
N ALA A 237 -9.68 -27.23 11.77
CA ALA A 237 -10.56 -26.11 11.49
C ALA A 237 -9.83 -24.79 11.26
N VAL A 238 -8.57 -24.65 11.71
CA VAL A 238 -7.73 -23.46 11.47
C VAL A 238 -7.63 -23.15 9.97
N ALA A 239 -7.52 -24.17 9.13
CA ALA A 239 -7.44 -24.00 7.67
C ALA A 239 -8.67 -23.31 7.05
N LYS A 240 -9.82 -23.31 7.73
CA LYS A 240 -11.04 -22.64 7.27
C LYS A 240 -11.13 -21.18 7.74
N HIS A 241 -10.33 -20.79 8.72
CA HIS A 241 -10.45 -19.50 9.42
C HIS A 241 -9.18 -18.66 9.40
N PHE A 242 -8.06 -19.17 8.90
CA PHE A 242 -6.78 -18.45 8.85
C PHE A 242 -6.16 -18.56 7.47
N VAL A 243 -5.85 -17.41 6.89
CA VAL A 243 -5.05 -17.29 5.66
C VAL A 243 -3.87 -16.35 5.91
N ALA A 244 -2.79 -16.53 5.15
CA ALA A 244 -1.56 -15.75 5.32
C ALA A 244 -1.24 -14.93 4.06
N LEU A 245 -0.80 -13.68 4.26
CA LEU A 245 -0.20 -12.82 3.24
C LEU A 245 1.29 -12.65 3.60
N SER A 246 2.16 -13.39 2.93
CA SER A 246 3.59 -13.41 3.26
C SER A 246 4.48 -13.75 2.07
N THR A 247 5.77 -13.40 2.20
CA THR A 247 6.83 -13.86 1.29
C THR A 247 7.66 -15.00 1.87
N ASN A 248 7.43 -15.36 3.14
CA ASN A 248 8.13 -16.44 3.81
C ASN A 248 7.39 -17.76 3.60
N ALA A 249 7.95 -18.64 2.76
CA ALA A 249 7.33 -19.91 2.39
C ALA A 249 7.80 -21.10 3.25
N VAL A 250 8.58 -20.88 4.33
CA VAL A 250 9.08 -21.99 5.16
C VAL A 250 7.89 -22.76 5.72
N SER A 251 7.80 -24.00 5.27
CA SER A 251 6.72 -24.95 5.52
C SER A 251 6.63 -25.31 7.00
N ASP A 252 5.65 -24.78 7.72
CA ASP A 252 4.95 -25.64 8.66
C ASP A 252 4.04 -26.57 7.84
N GLY A 253 3.87 -27.81 8.28
CA GLY A 253 3.16 -28.87 7.54
C GLY A 253 1.65 -28.67 7.37
N SER A 254 1.16 -27.43 7.29
CA SER A 254 -0.22 -27.11 6.93
C SER A 254 -0.36 -26.85 5.43
N ASN A 255 -1.44 -27.42 4.89
CA ASN A 255 -1.80 -27.56 3.49
C ASN A 255 -1.56 -26.27 2.66
N THR A 256 -1.00 -26.40 1.46
CA THR A 256 -0.66 -25.31 0.52
C THR A 256 -1.86 -24.49 0.02
N ASP A 257 -3.08 -24.92 0.34
CA ASP A 257 -4.33 -24.41 -0.21
C ASP A 257 -4.93 -23.19 0.53
N THR A 258 -4.35 -22.77 1.66
CA THR A 258 -4.83 -21.65 2.51
C THR A 258 -4.03 -20.35 2.39
N ARG A 259 -3.00 -20.32 1.54
CA ARG A 259 -2.20 -19.10 1.32
C ARG A 259 -2.91 -18.23 0.28
N CYS A 260 -3.05 -16.92 0.45
CA CYS A 260 -3.46 -16.04 -0.65
C CYS A 260 -2.22 -15.39 -1.26
#